data_AF-A0A021VLD6-F1
#
_entry.id   AF-A0A021VLD6-F1
#
_cell.length_a   1.000
_cell.length_b   1.000
_cell.length_c   1.000
_cell.angle_alpha   90.00
_cell.angle_beta   90.00
_cell.angle_gamma   90.00
#
_symmetry.space_group_name_H-M   'P 1'
#
loop_
_entity.id
_entity.type
_entity.pdbx_description
1 polymer ?
#
loop_
_entity_poly.entity_id
_entity_poly.type
_entity_poly.pdbx_seq_one_letter_code
_entity_poly.pdbx_strand_id
1 'polypeptide(L)'
;MRQDDHRPAGLLRVLGREVLHVLDLIFFVGYLRPLWNRRRETFADTLASTVVLQTRAPLPYVLAGPVVHRWRSRPASDAVDGLLLEPWQLSAPPRWRRVATWVATAACAAGVVYTIGGESGRGATVLASCSVVEPSDAAVSLTGARVEVRDGAETRTRLWLTRTMVTEPPGVVVDWGWEGEWSSDDDLRFRVAVRDTSGEQRRWEYPFEGDGLAVPAGQAIPDRPQSVRLPLEGLGLTGPVRVEADAVLNGTPIRGCAVETTIPPAR
;
A
#
# COMPACT_ATOMS: atom_id res chain seq x y z
N MET A 1 -38.30 -21.57 -7.89
CA MET A 1 -39.68 -21.94 -8.32
C MET A 1 -40.23 -20.78 -9.14
N ARG A 2 -41.25 -21.01 -9.98
CA ARG A 2 -41.95 -19.91 -10.63
C ARG A 2 -42.71 -19.09 -9.57
N GLN A 3 -42.68 -17.77 -9.69
CA GLN A 3 -43.23 -16.86 -8.70
C GLN A 3 -44.76 -16.95 -8.58
N ASP A 4 -45.46 -17.20 -9.69
CA ASP A 4 -46.93 -17.15 -9.73
C ASP A 4 -47.61 -18.35 -9.08
N ASP A 5 -47.05 -19.55 -9.26
CA ASP A 5 -47.70 -20.81 -8.89
C ASP A 5 -46.83 -21.71 -8.00
N HIS A 6 -45.65 -21.25 -7.61
CA HIS A 6 -44.67 -21.99 -6.80
C HIS A 6 -44.32 -23.38 -7.35
N ARG A 7 -44.54 -23.62 -8.64
CA ARG A 7 -44.12 -24.86 -9.29
C ARG A 7 -42.62 -24.81 -9.62
N PRO A 8 -41.98 -25.96 -9.89
CA PRO A 8 -40.62 -25.98 -10.44
C PRO A 8 -40.54 -25.06 -11.67
N ALA A 9 -39.49 -24.23 -11.75
CA ALA A 9 -39.41 -23.14 -12.73
C ALA A 9 -39.34 -23.62 -14.20
N GLY A 10 -39.09 -24.92 -14.42
CA GLY A 10 -38.87 -25.51 -15.74
C GLY A 10 -37.44 -25.27 -16.24
N LEU A 11 -36.96 -26.14 -17.14
CA LEU A 11 -35.57 -26.15 -17.61
C LEU A 11 -35.17 -24.83 -18.28
N LEU A 12 -35.98 -24.32 -19.20
CA LEU A 12 -35.69 -23.08 -19.94
C LEU A 12 -35.52 -21.87 -19.02
N ARG A 13 -36.36 -21.77 -17.99
CA ARG A 13 -36.34 -20.64 -17.04
C ARG A 13 -35.13 -20.72 -16.11
N VAL A 14 -34.69 -21.93 -15.75
CA VAL A 14 -33.46 -22.16 -14.99
C VAL A 14 -32.23 -21.76 -15.82
N LEU A 15 -32.14 -22.22 -17.08
CA LEU A 15 -31.02 -21.87 -17.96
C LEU A 15 -30.97 -20.36 -18.25
N GLY A 16 -32.12 -19.74 -18.53
CA GLY A 16 -32.20 -18.29 -18.71
C GLY A 16 -31.77 -17.52 -17.45
N ARG A 17 -32.12 -18.03 -16.26
CA ARG A 17 -31.69 -17.43 -14.99
C ARG A 17 -30.17 -17.48 -14.80
N GLU A 18 -29.51 -18.58 -15.17
CA GLU A 18 -28.04 -18.69 -15.10
C GLU A 18 -27.38 -17.68 -16.05
N VAL A 19 -27.88 -17.52 -17.28
CA VAL A 19 -27.38 -16.50 -18.22
C VAL A 19 -27.56 -15.10 -17.64
N LEU A 20 -28.71 -14.80 -17.03
CA LEU A 20 -28.96 -13.51 -16.39
C LEU A 20 -28.03 -13.25 -15.19
N HIS A 21 -27.68 -14.28 -14.42
CA HIS A 21 -26.70 -14.16 -13.34
C HIS A 21 -25.29 -13.86 -13.85
N VAL A 22 -24.90 -14.43 -15.00
CA VAL A 22 -23.62 -14.09 -15.65
C VAL A 22 -23.61 -12.63 -16.09
N LEU A 23 -24.73 -12.13 -16.62
CA LEU A 23 -24.86 -10.70 -16.96
C LEU A 23 -24.83 -9.82 -15.69
N ASP A 24 -25.50 -10.23 -14.61
CA ASP A 24 -25.46 -9.54 -13.31
C ASP A 24 -24.03 -9.48 -12.74
N LEU A 25 -23.20 -10.51 -12.98
CA LEU A 25 -21.79 -10.54 -12.60
C LEU A 25 -20.97 -9.53 -13.41
N ILE A 26 -21.20 -9.43 -14.72
CA ILE A 26 -20.48 -8.50 -15.62
C ILE A 26 -20.82 -7.04 -15.29
N PHE A 27 -22.11 -6.75 -15.06
CA PHE A 27 -22.57 -5.38 -14.85
C PHE A 27 -22.62 -4.96 -13.38
N PHE A 28 -22.35 -5.85 -12.43
CA PHE A 28 -22.40 -5.63 -10.97
C PHE A 28 -23.74 -5.07 -10.42
N VAL A 29 -24.80 -5.04 -11.21
CA VAL A 29 -26.09 -4.41 -10.83
C VAL A 29 -26.93 -5.32 -9.92
N GLY A 30 -26.86 -6.63 -10.12
CA GLY A 30 -27.81 -7.57 -9.52
C GLY A 30 -27.47 -8.10 -8.12
N TYR A 31 -26.18 -8.15 -7.75
CA TYR A 31 -25.71 -8.89 -6.57
C TYR A 31 -25.98 -8.20 -5.22
N LEU A 32 -26.04 -6.87 -5.20
CA LEU A 32 -26.29 -6.12 -3.97
C LEU A 32 -27.78 -5.87 -3.71
N ARG A 33 -28.61 -5.96 -4.76
CA ARG A 33 -30.07 -5.77 -4.70
C ARG A 33 -30.77 -6.58 -3.59
N PRO A 34 -30.39 -7.84 -3.29
CA PRO A 34 -30.99 -8.61 -2.19
C PRO A 34 -30.81 -8.01 -0.79
N LEU A 35 -29.85 -7.10 -0.59
CA LEU A 35 -29.58 -6.49 0.73
C LEU A 35 -30.63 -5.45 1.12
N TRP A 36 -31.22 -4.75 0.13
CA TRP A 36 -32.22 -3.70 0.35
C TRP A 36 -33.60 -4.02 -0.24
N ASN A 37 -33.72 -5.05 -1.07
CA ASN A 37 -35.01 -5.54 -1.55
C ASN A 37 -35.69 -6.39 -0.46
N ARG A 38 -36.92 -6.02 -0.06
CA ARG A 38 -37.73 -6.76 0.93
C ARG A 38 -37.92 -8.24 0.57
N ARG A 39 -37.96 -8.58 -0.72
CA ARG A 39 -38.09 -9.97 -1.20
C ARG A 39 -36.75 -10.71 -1.32
N ARG A 40 -35.62 -10.03 -1.08
CA ARG A 40 -34.24 -10.55 -1.22
C ARG A 40 -33.96 -11.17 -2.60
N GLU A 41 -34.58 -10.62 -3.64
CA GLU A 41 -34.45 -11.08 -5.04
C GLU A 41 -33.28 -10.39 -5.75
N THR A 42 -32.55 -11.15 -6.57
CA THR A 42 -31.58 -10.59 -7.53
C THR A 42 -32.28 -9.99 -8.75
N PHE A 43 -31.55 -9.28 -9.62
CA PHE A 43 -32.11 -8.79 -10.89
C PHE A 43 -32.51 -9.96 -11.80
N ALA A 44 -31.67 -10.98 -11.90
CA ALA A 44 -31.98 -12.24 -12.57
C ALA A 44 -33.28 -12.89 -12.05
N ASP A 45 -33.50 -12.94 -10.74
CA ASP A 45 -34.72 -13.53 -10.17
C ASP A 45 -36.00 -12.80 -10.59
N THR A 46 -35.96 -11.46 -10.65
CA THR A 46 -37.11 -10.66 -11.11
C THR A 46 -37.37 -10.87 -12.60
N LEU A 47 -36.34 -10.84 -13.45
CA LEU A 47 -36.51 -11.05 -14.90
C LEU A 47 -36.96 -12.47 -15.22
N ALA A 48 -36.42 -13.46 -14.52
CA ALA A 48 -36.83 -14.85 -14.68
C ALA A 48 -38.20 -15.12 -14.02
N SER A 49 -38.80 -14.18 -13.29
CA SER A 49 -40.00 -14.36 -12.46
C SER A 49 -39.89 -15.62 -11.57
N THR A 50 -38.74 -15.78 -10.96
CA THR A 50 -38.44 -16.93 -10.09
C THR A 50 -38.25 -16.49 -8.66
N VAL A 51 -38.80 -17.27 -7.74
CA VAL A 51 -38.59 -17.10 -6.30
C VAL A 51 -37.77 -18.27 -5.74
N VAL A 52 -36.82 -17.95 -4.86
CA VAL A 52 -36.03 -18.94 -4.13
C VAL A 52 -36.71 -19.20 -2.78
N LEU A 53 -37.22 -20.41 -2.59
CA LEU A 53 -37.77 -20.84 -1.32
C LEU A 53 -36.73 -21.66 -0.56
N GLN A 54 -36.52 -21.34 0.73
CA GLN A 54 -35.68 -22.14 1.62
C GLN A 54 -36.50 -23.28 2.23
N THR A 55 -36.81 -24.31 1.44
CA THR A 55 -37.71 -25.39 1.84
C THR A 55 -37.01 -26.74 2.04
N ARG A 56 -37.48 -27.56 2.99
CA ARG A 56 -37.02 -28.95 3.19
C ARG A 56 -37.67 -29.95 2.22
N ALA A 57 -38.79 -29.59 1.59
CA ALA A 57 -39.58 -30.48 0.76
C ALA A 57 -40.14 -29.71 -0.44
N PRO A 58 -39.41 -29.59 -1.57
CA PRO A 58 -39.99 -29.00 -2.78
C PRO A 58 -41.14 -29.86 -3.30
N LEU A 59 -42.18 -29.23 -3.86
CA LEU A 59 -43.26 -29.95 -4.55
C LEU A 59 -42.65 -30.82 -5.68
N PRO A 60 -43.04 -32.11 -5.78
CA PRO A 60 -42.52 -32.98 -6.82
C PRO A 60 -42.94 -32.48 -8.20
N TYR A 61 -42.08 -32.68 -9.19
CA TYR A 61 -42.41 -32.39 -10.59
C TYR A 61 -43.54 -33.34 -11.05
N VAL A 62 -44.50 -32.82 -11.83
CA VAL A 62 -45.76 -33.52 -12.16
C VAL A 62 -45.55 -34.90 -12.78
N LEU A 63 -44.46 -35.09 -13.54
CA LEU A 63 -44.10 -36.38 -14.15
C LEU A 63 -43.54 -37.42 -13.16
N ALA A 64 -43.28 -37.07 -11.90
CA ALA A 64 -42.79 -37.96 -10.84
C ALA A 64 -43.86 -38.30 -9.78
N GLY A 65 -45.11 -37.86 -9.98
CA GLY A 65 -46.20 -37.91 -9.00
C GLY A 65 -46.43 -39.27 -8.32
N PRO A 66 -46.56 -40.40 -9.05
CA PRO A 66 -46.97 -41.65 -8.40
C PRO A 66 -45.87 -42.32 -7.56
N VAL A 67 -44.59 -42.14 -7.92
CA VAL A 67 -43.48 -42.90 -7.31
C VAL A 67 -42.90 -42.20 -6.07
N VAL A 68 -42.94 -40.87 -6.03
CA VAL A 68 -42.31 -40.08 -4.95
C VAL A 68 -43.19 -39.97 -3.70
N HIS A 69 -44.52 -40.06 -3.83
CA HIS A 69 -45.44 -40.00 -2.68
C HIS A 69 -45.31 -41.18 -1.70
N ARG A 70 -44.68 -42.30 -2.10
CA ARG A 70 -44.53 -43.48 -1.23
C ARG A 70 -43.37 -43.38 -0.22
N TRP A 71 -42.42 -42.47 -0.41
CA TRP A 71 -41.16 -42.45 0.35
C TRP A 71 -41.03 -41.33 1.39
N ARG A 72 -42.01 -40.42 1.52
CA ARG A 72 -41.89 -39.23 2.40
C ARG A 72 -43.06 -38.96 3.33
N SER A 73 -43.87 -39.96 3.67
CA SER A 73 -44.88 -39.84 4.72
C SER A 73 -44.23 -39.84 6.11
N ARG A 74 -43.52 -38.76 6.46
CA ARG A 74 -43.36 -38.37 7.87
C ARG A 74 -44.36 -37.25 8.14
N PRO A 75 -45.23 -37.39 9.16
CA PRO A 75 -46.15 -36.31 9.51
C PRO A 75 -45.31 -35.12 9.98
N ALA A 76 -45.45 -33.98 9.30
CA ALA A 76 -44.86 -32.72 9.72
C ALA A 76 -45.67 -32.19 10.90
N SER A 77 -45.21 -32.46 12.12
CA SER A 77 -45.73 -31.84 13.33
C SER A 77 -44.87 -30.62 13.70
N ASP A 78 -44.92 -29.57 12.89
CA ASP A 78 -44.40 -28.24 13.26
C ASP A 78 -45.52 -27.23 12.98
N ALA A 79 -46.53 -27.23 13.85
CA ALA A 79 -47.59 -26.22 13.83
C ALA A 79 -47.03 -24.92 14.40
N VAL A 80 -46.95 -23.88 13.57
CA VAL A 80 -46.72 -22.50 14.02
C VAL A 80 -48.10 -21.84 14.07
N ASP A 81 -48.54 -21.44 15.27
CA ASP A 81 -49.80 -20.70 15.52
C ASP A 81 -51.07 -21.28 14.87
N GLY A 82 -51.29 -22.60 15.03
CA GLY A 82 -52.57 -23.24 14.65
C GLY A 82 -52.86 -23.31 13.15
N LEU A 83 -51.99 -22.76 12.29
CA LEU A 83 -52.03 -22.94 10.85
C LEU A 83 -51.22 -24.18 10.49
N LEU A 84 -51.86 -25.15 9.84
CA LEU A 84 -51.19 -26.28 9.19
C LEU A 84 -50.40 -25.75 7.99
N LEU A 85 -49.20 -25.24 8.24
CA LEU A 85 -48.26 -24.90 7.19
C LEU A 85 -47.78 -26.20 6.54
N GLU A 86 -47.90 -26.27 5.23
CA GLU A 86 -47.42 -27.43 4.49
C GLU A 86 -45.90 -27.56 4.67
N PRO A 87 -45.33 -28.78 4.64
CA PRO A 87 -43.89 -29.00 4.87
C PRO A 87 -42.98 -28.19 3.94
N TRP A 88 -43.50 -27.78 2.78
CA TRP A 88 -42.79 -26.96 1.82
C TRP A 88 -42.69 -25.48 2.23
N GLN A 89 -43.51 -25.01 3.17
CA GLN A 89 -43.54 -23.66 3.72
C GLN A 89 -42.61 -23.49 4.94
N LEU A 90 -42.13 -24.60 5.52
CA LEU A 90 -41.18 -24.57 6.64
C LEU A 90 -39.80 -24.11 6.16
N SER A 91 -39.46 -22.87 6.54
CA SER A 91 -38.16 -22.26 6.26
C SER A 91 -37.05 -22.98 7.03
N ALA A 92 -36.12 -23.63 6.33
CA ALA A 92 -34.98 -24.29 6.98
C ALA A 92 -33.66 -23.81 6.38
N PRO A 93 -32.90 -22.94 7.08
CA PRO A 93 -31.56 -22.60 6.62
C PRO A 93 -30.67 -23.84 6.67
N PRO A 94 -29.80 -24.06 5.66
CA PRO A 94 -28.92 -25.21 5.65
C PRO A 94 -27.88 -25.11 6.77
N ARG A 95 -27.52 -26.24 7.37
CA ARG A 95 -26.57 -26.31 8.50
C ARG A 95 -25.19 -25.73 8.17
N TRP A 96 -24.75 -25.87 6.91
CA TRP A 96 -23.47 -25.32 6.43
C TRP A 96 -23.43 -23.79 6.41
N ARG A 97 -24.58 -23.10 6.39
CA ARG A 97 -24.64 -21.63 6.35
C ARG A 97 -23.92 -21.01 7.55
N ARG A 98 -24.07 -21.58 8.75
CA ARG A 98 -23.37 -21.08 9.94
C ARG A 98 -21.87 -21.23 9.82
N VAL A 99 -21.41 -22.39 9.34
CA VAL A 99 -19.99 -22.67 9.12
C VAL A 99 -19.42 -21.71 8.10
N ALA A 100 -20.09 -21.52 6.96
CA ALA A 100 -19.67 -20.59 5.92
C ALA A 100 -19.61 -19.13 6.41
N THR A 101 -20.58 -18.68 7.21
CA THR A 101 -20.54 -17.35 7.83
C THR A 101 -19.35 -17.20 8.78
N TRP A 102 -19.08 -18.18 9.65
CA TRP A 102 -17.92 -18.13 10.55
C TRP A 102 -16.59 -18.10 9.79
N VAL A 103 -16.44 -18.92 8.75
CA VAL A 103 -15.24 -18.93 7.90
C VAL A 103 -15.04 -17.58 7.21
N ALA A 104 -16.10 -17.02 6.62
CA ALA A 104 -16.04 -15.71 5.98
C ALA A 104 -15.67 -14.60 6.98
N THR A 105 -16.28 -14.58 8.18
CA THR A 105 -15.96 -13.62 9.23
C THR A 105 -14.50 -13.75 9.68
N ALA A 106 -14.00 -14.96 9.87
CA ALA A 106 -12.61 -15.20 10.25
C ALA A 106 -11.64 -14.73 9.16
N ALA A 107 -11.93 -14.99 7.89
CA ALA A 107 -11.13 -14.52 6.76
C ALA A 107 -11.10 -12.98 6.67
N CYS A 108 -12.25 -12.33 6.85
CA CYS A 108 -12.34 -10.87 6.89
C CYS A 108 -11.55 -10.28 8.06
N ALA A 109 -11.69 -10.85 9.27
CA ALA A 109 -10.94 -10.41 10.44
C ALA A 109 -9.42 -10.56 10.24
N ALA A 110 -8.97 -11.69 9.68
CA ALA A 110 -7.57 -11.90 9.34
C ALA A 110 -7.06 -10.88 8.32
N GLY A 111 -7.86 -10.55 7.30
CA GLY A 111 -7.54 -9.51 6.32
C GLY A 111 -7.36 -8.13 6.97
N VAL A 112 -8.26 -7.74 7.88
CA VAL A 112 -8.16 -6.47 8.62
C VAL A 112 -6.90 -6.45 9.50
N VAL A 113 -6.63 -7.52 10.24
CA VAL A 113 -5.40 -7.63 11.04
C VAL A 113 -4.14 -7.54 10.16
N TYR A 114 -4.16 -8.15 8.96
CA TYR A 114 -3.07 -8.04 8.00
C TYR A 114 -2.85 -6.59 7.52
N THR A 115 -3.92 -5.81 7.33
CA THR A 115 -3.81 -4.40 6.92
C THR A 115 -3.37 -3.47 8.04
N ILE A 116 -3.68 -3.78 9.29
CA ILE A 116 -3.39 -2.94 10.47
C ILE A 116 -2.07 -3.33 11.13
N GLY A 117 -1.55 -4.53 10.86
CA GLY A 117 -0.31 -5.05 11.44
C GLY A 117 0.84 -4.05 11.30
N GLY A 118 1.37 -3.63 12.45
CA GLY A 118 2.40 -2.59 12.53
C GLY A 118 3.63 -2.92 11.71
N GLU A 119 4.07 -1.91 10.97
CA GLU A 119 5.28 -1.93 10.15
C GLU A 119 6.47 -1.56 11.03
N SER A 120 7.48 -2.43 11.11
CA SER A 120 8.78 -2.08 11.65
C SER A 120 9.81 -2.12 10.54
N GLY A 121 10.16 -0.93 10.03
CA GLY A 121 11.25 -0.73 9.08
C GLY A 121 12.55 -0.50 9.83
N ARG A 122 13.62 -1.21 9.44
CA ARG A 122 15.00 -0.87 9.83
C ARG A 122 15.78 -0.54 8.56
N GLY A 123 15.83 0.75 8.21
CA GLY A 123 16.83 1.29 7.28
C GLY A 123 18.08 1.65 8.08
N ALA A 124 19.26 1.29 7.59
CA ALA A 124 20.49 1.70 8.26
C ALA A 124 20.88 3.09 7.76
N THR A 125 20.37 4.12 8.42
CA THR A 125 20.87 5.48 8.25
C THR A 125 22.09 5.68 9.14
N VAL A 126 23.26 5.90 8.53
CA VAL A 126 24.44 6.37 9.27
C VAL A 126 24.49 7.88 9.16
N LEU A 127 24.28 8.57 10.28
CA LEU A 127 24.36 10.02 10.37
C LEU A 127 25.71 10.41 10.96
N ALA A 128 26.45 11.25 10.24
CA ALA A 128 27.69 11.84 10.70
C ALA A 128 27.65 13.35 10.44
N SER A 129 28.23 14.16 11.32
CA SER A 129 28.22 15.62 11.16
C SER A 129 29.56 16.21 11.54
N CYS A 130 29.93 17.31 10.88
CA CYS A 130 31.07 18.13 11.24
C CYS A 130 30.66 19.60 11.34
N SER A 131 31.42 20.36 12.12
CA SER A 131 31.29 21.82 12.24
C SER A 131 32.61 22.49 11.92
N VAL A 132 32.52 23.74 11.49
CA VAL A 132 33.69 24.61 11.28
C VAL A 132 33.91 25.41 12.57
N VAL A 133 35.10 25.26 13.17
CA VAL A 133 35.39 25.81 14.51
C VAL A 133 35.83 27.27 14.46
N GLU A 134 36.37 27.72 13.31
CA GLU A 134 36.80 29.09 13.11
C GLU A 134 36.01 29.70 11.95
N PRO A 135 35.19 30.75 12.20
CA PRO A 135 34.50 31.45 11.13
C PRO A 135 35.55 32.07 10.19
N SER A 136 35.29 31.99 8.89
CA SER A 136 36.12 32.68 7.90
C SER A 136 35.72 34.14 7.82
N ASP A 137 36.68 35.05 7.65
CA ASP A 137 36.43 36.48 7.36
C ASP A 137 35.80 36.75 5.97
N ALA A 138 35.31 35.70 5.30
CA ALA A 138 34.64 35.80 4.01
C ALA A 138 33.18 36.23 4.18
N ALA A 139 32.62 36.88 3.15
CA ALA A 139 31.20 37.30 3.13
C ALA A 139 30.22 36.14 3.33
N VAL A 140 30.65 34.91 3.01
CA VAL A 140 29.96 33.65 3.26
C VAL A 140 30.92 32.71 3.97
N SER A 141 30.46 32.09 5.05
CA SER A 141 31.21 31.09 5.82
C SER A 141 30.40 29.81 5.97
N LEU A 142 31.05 28.65 5.89
CA LEU A 142 30.41 27.38 6.22
C LEU A 142 30.42 27.19 7.73
N THR A 143 29.29 26.82 8.32
CA THR A 143 29.16 26.50 9.76
C THR A 143 29.35 25.01 10.02
N GLY A 144 29.09 24.16 9.03
CA GLY A 144 29.28 22.73 9.14
C GLY A 144 28.69 21.96 7.95
N ALA A 145 28.71 20.64 8.06
CA ALA A 145 28.05 19.75 7.13
C ALA A 145 27.47 18.54 7.87
N ARG A 146 26.31 18.07 7.42
CA ARG A 146 25.68 16.82 7.85
C ARG A 146 25.72 15.84 6.71
N VAL A 147 26.27 14.67 6.96
CA VAL A 147 26.38 13.57 6.00
C VAL A 147 25.48 12.44 6.46
N GLU A 148 24.55 12.06 5.59
CA GLU A 148 23.62 10.97 5.83
C GLU A 148 23.84 9.88 4.78
N VAL A 149 24.29 8.70 5.20
CA VAL A 149 24.42 7.54 4.32
C VAL A 149 23.13 6.72 4.42
N ARG A 150 22.40 6.64 3.30
CA ARG A 150 21.17 5.86 3.18
C ARG A 150 21.44 4.61 2.36
N ASP A 151 21.21 3.44 2.95
CA ASP A 151 21.27 2.16 2.23
C ASP A 151 20.04 1.94 1.32
N GLY A 152 19.02 2.80 1.42
CA GLY A 152 17.78 2.75 0.65
C GLY A 152 16.92 1.51 0.94
N ALA A 153 17.41 0.58 1.75
CA ALA A 153 16.87 -0.75 1.95
C ALA A 153 16.00 -0.78 3.20
N GLU A 154 14.70 -0.85 3.00
CA GLU A 154 13.74 -1.03 4.07
C GLU A 154 13.40 -2.53 4.20
N THR A 155 13.66 -3.10 5.37
CA THR A 155 13.17 -4.44 5.68
C THR A 155 11.77 -4.33 6.28
N ARG A 156 10.76 -4.89 5.61
CA ARG A 156 9.38 -4.95 6.12
C ARG A 156 9.01 -6.37 6.50
N THR A 157 8.54 -6.54 7.74
CA THR A 157 7.98 -7.79 8.22
C THR A 157 6.46 -7.64 8.34
N ARG A 158 5.70 -8.48 7.63
CA ARG A 158 4.25 -8.61 7.82
C ARG A 158 3.93 -10.07 8.09
N LEU A 159 3.43 -10.35 9.29
CA LEU A 159 3.28 -11.71 9.83
C LEU A 159 4.64 -12.44 9.86
N TRP A 160 4.76 -13.58 9.17
CA TRP A 160 5.98 -14.38 9.04
C TRP A 160 6.75 -14.11 7.73
N LEU A 161 6.31 -13.13 6.93
CA LEU A 161 6.96 -12.78 5.67
C LEU A 161 7.81 -11.52 5.85
N THR A 162 9.11 -11.68 5.67
CA THR A 162 10.08 -10.58 5.65
C THR A 162 10.46 -10.29 4.20
N ARG A 163 10.37 -9.03 3.79
CA ARG A 163 10.81 -8.56 2.47
C ARG A 163 11.73 -7.37 2.63
N THR A 164 12.82 -7.37 1.88
CA THR A 164 13.66 -6.19 1.70
C THR A 164 13.18 -5.47 0.46
N MET A 165 12.88 -4.18 0.57
CA MET A 165 12.47 -3.33 -0.54
C MET A 165 13.35 -2.09 -0.56
N VAL A 166 13.66 -1.59 -1.76
CA VAL A 166 14.33 -0.29 -1.91
C VAL A 166 13.24 0.76 -2.03
N THR A 167 13.04 1.57 -0.98
CA THR A 167 11.99 2.61 -0.95
C THR A 167 12.52 3.97 -1.33
N GLU A 168 13.82 4.20 -1.17
CA GLU A 168 14.53 5.38 -1.66
C GLU A 168 15.83 4.97 -2.37
N PRO A 169 16.30 5.73 -3.37
CA PRO A 169 17.58 5.47 -4.01
C PRO A 169 18.72 5.52 -2.97
N PRO A 170 19.56 4.48 -2.85
CA PRO A 170 20.69 4.50 -1.93
C PRO A 170 21.68 5.60 -2.32
N GLY A 171 22.22 6.30 -1.33
CA GLY A 171 23.15 7.39 -1.59
C GLY A 171 23.77 7.99 -0.33
N VAL A 172 24.77 8.82 -0.56
CA VAL A 172 25.32 9.72 0.45
C VAL A 172 24.69 11.09 0.24
N VAL A 173 23.92 11.56 1.22
CA VAL A 173 23.35 12.91 1.23
C VAL A 173 24.26 13.81 2.04
N VAL A 174 24.64 14.96 1.50
CA VAL A 174 25.45 15.97 2.17
C VAL A 174 24.65 17.27 2.23
N ASP A 175 24.47 17.77 3.45
CA ASP A 175 23.77 19.01 3.77
C ASP A 175 24.76 20.02 4.33
N TRP A 176 24.92 21.19 3.72
CA TRP A 176 25.82 22.25 4.21
C TRP A 176 25.09 23.24 5.10
N GLY A 177 25.69 23.59 6.24
CA GLY A 177 25.33 24.79 7.01
C GLY A 177 26.23 25.96 6.62
N TRP A 178 25.67 27.16 6.49
CA TRP A 178 26.42 28.39 6.24
C TRP A 178 25.80 29.59 6.96
N GLU A 179 26.60 30.65 7.05
CA GLU A 179 26.22 31.98 7.50
C GLU A 179 26.79 33.02 6.54
N GLY A 180 26.09 34.15 6.40
CA GLY A 180 26.47 35.24 5.50
C GLY A 180 25.51 35.39 4.31
N GLU A 181 25.79 36.38 3.48
CA GLU A 181 24.99 36.73 2.31
C GLU A 181 25.84 36.66 1.05
N TRP A 182 25.23 36.24 -0.06
CA TRP A 182 25.81 36.29 -1.40
C TRP A 182 24.77 36.84 -2.38
N SER A 183 25.23 37.31 -3.53
CA SER A 183 24.43 37.81 -4.62
C SER A 183 24.26 36.75 -5.72
N SER A 184 23.25 36.91 -6.58
CA SER A 184 23.07 36.04 -7.75
C SER A 184 24.20 36.15 -8.78
N ASP A 185 24.99 37.21 -8.71
CA ASP A 185 26.15 37.43 -9.59
C ASP A 185 27.39 36.67 -9.09
N ASP A 186 27.35 36.14 -7.86
CA ASP A 186 28.44 35.37 -7.29
C ASP A 186 28.41 33.91 -7.79
N ASP A 187 29.55 33.40 -8.26
CA ASP A 187 29.73 31.99 -8.60
C ASP A 187 30.02 31.19 -7.32
N LEU A 188 28.96 30.77 -6.65
CA LEU A 188 29.02 29.87 -5.50
C LEU A 188 28.93 28.41 -5.94
N ARG A 189 29.94 27.61 -5.57
CA ARG A 189 29.99 26.17 -5.85
C ARG A 189 30.24 25.39 -4.58
N PHE A 190 29.38 24.41 -4.32
CA PHE A 190 29.60 23.43 -3.27
C PHE A 190 30.44 22.28 -3.78
N ARG A 191 31.32 21.78 -2.92
CA ARG A 191 32.25 20.72 -3.27
C ARG A 191 32.16 19.61 -2.24
N VAL A 192 32.07 18.40 -2.75
CA VAL A 192 32.15 17.18 -1.94
C VAL A 192 33.34 16.40 -2.42
N ALA A 193 34.21 16.00 -1.50
CA ALA A 193 35.22 15.01 -1.80
C ALA A 193 35.07 13.80 -0.87
N VAL A 194 35.09 12.62 -1.45
CA VAL A 194 35.07 11.36 -0.71
C VAL A 194 36.42 10.70 -0.89
N ARG A 195 37.09 10.40 0.23
CA ARG A 195 38.36 9.69 0.28
C ARG A 195 38.15 8.34 0.94
N ASP A 196 38.62 7.28 0.31
CA ASP A 196 38.58 5.93 0.86
C ASP A 196 39.82 5.64 1.74
N THR A 197 39.90 4.42 2.29
CA THR A 197 41.08 3.99 3.06
C THR A 197 42.31 3.69 2.21
N SER A 198 42.15 3.51 0.89
CA SER A 198 43.28 3.30 -0.02
C SER A 198 43.99 4.62 -0.36
N GLY A 199 43.33 5.75 -0.09
CA GLY A 199 43.81 7.10 -0.38
C GLY A 199 43.24 7.66 -1.70
N GLU A 200 42.47 6.87 -2.45
CA GLU A 200 41.76 7.34 -3.64
C GLU A 200 40.73 8.41 -3.22
N GLN A 201 40.82 9.57 -3.86
CA GLN A 201 39.92 10.69 -3.61
C GLN A 201 39.13 10.99 -4.88
N ARG A 202 37.81 11.04 -4.73
CA ARG A 202 36.89 11.51 -5.77
C ARG A 202 36.27 12.81 -5.32
N ARG A 203 36.22 13.79 -6.23
CA ARG A 203 35.71 15.12 -5.95
C ARG A 203 34.63 15.47 -6.97
N TRP A 204 33.57 16.07 -6.46
CA TRP A 204 32.46 16.60 -7.24
C TRP A 204 32.26 18.06 -6.86
N GLU A 205 31.92 18.86 -7.86
CA GLU A 205 31.59 20.26 -7.70
C GLU A 205 30.17 20.48 -8.23
N TYR A 206 29.36 21.17 -7.45
CA TYR A 206 27.97 21.45 -7.74
C TYR A 206 27.82 22.96 -7.79
N PRO A 207 27.39 23.55 -8.92
CA PRO A 207 26.98 24.94 -8.91
C PRO A 207 25.81 25.09 -7.94
N PHE A 208 25.68 26.26 -7.34
CA PHE A 208 24.43 26.65 -6.71
C PHE A 208 23.35 26.78 -7.80
N GLU A 209 22.73 25.66 -8.15
CA GLU A 209 21.51 25.62 -8.94
C GLU A 209 20.45 25.06 -7.99
N GLY A 210 19.76 25.97 -7.31
CA GLY A 210 18.62 25.57 -6.50
C GLY A 210 17.63 24.83 -7.40
N ASP A 211 17.41 23.54 -7.14
CA ASP A 211 16.24 22.84 -7.66
C ASP A 211 14.99 23.54 -7.10
N GLY A 212 14.53 24.56 -7.83
CA GLY A 212 13.18 25.09 -7.77
C GLY A 212 12.89 26.35 -6.94
N LEU A 213 13.80 27.31 -6.75
CA LEU A 213 13.40 28.68 -6.38
C LEU A 213 14.43 29.73 -6.82
N ALA A 214 14.03 30.61 -7.73
CA ALA A 214 14.72 31.87 -8.00
C ALA A 214 14.63 32.75 -6.74
N VAL A 215 15.78 33.09 -6.15
CA VAL A 215 15.85 34.02 -5.01
C VAL A 215 16.15 35.42 -5.58
N PRO A 216 15.26 36.41 -5.42
CA PRO A 216 15.58 37.79 -5.76
C PRO A 216 16.71 38.31 -4.86
N ALA A 217 17.64 39.07 -5.42
CA ALA A 217 18.74 39.68 -4.67
C ALA A 217 18.22 40.47 -3.46
N GLY A 218 18.80 40.24 -2.27
CA GLY A 218 18.51 40.98 -1.04
C GLY A 218 17.52 40.33 -0.06
N GLN A 219 17.22 39.04 -0.18
CA GLN A 219 16.48 38.28 0.85
C GLN A 219 17.35 37.16 1.43
N ALA A 220 17.49 37.15 2.77
CA ALA A 220 18.09 36.04 3.50
C ALA A 220 17.30 34.74 3.25
N ILE A 221 17.98 33.69 2.79
CA ILE A 221 17.40 32.37 2.54
C ILE A 221 17.19 31.69 3.90
N PRO A 222 15.95 31.42 4.36
CA PRO A 222 15.74 30.78 5.64
C PRO A 222 15.96 29.26 5.53
N ASP A 223 16.80 28.73 6.43
CA ASP A 223 16.75 27.36 6.99
C ASP A 223 16.80 26.15 6.06
N ARG A 224 17.27 26.27 4.82
CA ARG A 224 17.55 25.07 4.02
C ARG A 224 19.03 24.90 3.77
N PRO A 225 19.71 23.91 4.41
CA PRO A 225 20.97 23.46 3.89
C PRO A 225 20.73 23.01 2.44
N GLN A 226 21.54 23.48 1.51
CA GLN A 226 21.66 22.84 0.21
C GLN A 226 21.96 21.36 0.46
N SER A 227 21.20 20.48 -0.16
CA SER A 227 21.37 19.03 -0.02
C SER A 227 21.81 18.48 -1.37
N VAL A 228 22.94 17.78 -1.41
CA VAL A 228 23.37 17.04 -2.59
C VAL A 228 23.30 15.55 -2.30
N ARG A 229 22.80 14.77 -3.26
CA ARG A 229 22.78 13.31 -3.18
C ARG A 229 23.80 12.72 -4.15
N LEU A 230 24.75 11.96 -3.62
CA LEU A 230 25.69 11.13 -4.37
C LEU A 230 25.14 9.70 -4.48
N PRO A 231 24.83 9.18 -5.68
CA PRO A 231 24.36 7.80 -5.83
C PRO A 231 25.47 6.80 -5.48
N LEU A 232 25.17 5.76 -4.69
CA LEU A 232 26.18 4.77 -4.27
C LEU A 232 26.81 4.02 -5.46
N GLU A 233 26.03 3.74 -6.50
CA GLU A 233 26.51 3.02 -7.70
C GLU A 233 27.65 3.74 -8.42
N GLY A 234 27.66 5.07 -8.39
CA GLY A 234 28.73 5.90 -8.98
C GLY A 234 29.96 6.06 -8.08
N LEU A 235 29.84 5.73 -6.79
CA LEU A 235 30.95 5.82 -5.84
C LEU A 235 31.87 4.59 -5.96
N GLY A 236 31.32 3.38 -6.11
CA GLY A 236 32.14 2.16 -6.15
C GLY A 236 32.98 1.95 -4.87
N LEU A 237 32.57 2.56 -3.75
CA LEU A 237 33.26 2.52 -2.46
C LEU A 237 32.45 1.68 -1.47
N THR A 238 33.14 0.93 -0.62
CA THR A 238 32.55 0.23 0.53
C THR A 238 33.50 0.32 1.72
N GLY A 239 32.96 0.43 2.94
CA GLY A 239 33.77 0.55 4.15
C GLY A 239 33.98 2.00 4.62
N PRO A 240 34.96 2.25 5.50
CA PRO A 240 35.19 3.55 6.08
C PRO A 240 35.70 4.55 5.04
N VAL A 241 35.12 5.75 5.06
CA VAL A 241 35.43 6.86 4.16
C VAL A 241 35.49 8.16 4.93
N ARG A 242 36.28 9.09 4.43
CA ARG A 242 36.31 10.48 4.87
C ARG A 242 35.61 11.35 3.84
N VAL A 243 34.56 12.03 4.26
CA VAL A 243 33.81 12.97 3.42
C VAL A 243 34.22 14.38 3.81
N GLU A 244 34.76 15.13 2.84
CA GLU A 244 35.12 16.53 2.95
C GLU A 244 34.04 17.35 2.23
N ALA A 245 33.52 18.36 2.92
CA ALA A 245 32.47 19.24 2.43
C ALA A 245 32.97 20.69 2.54
N ASP A 246 33.29 21.31 1.41
CA ASP A 246 33.77 22.68 1.31
C ASP A 246 33.04 23.45 0.19
N ALA A 247 33.39 24.71 0.00
CA ALA A 247 32.77 25.55 -1.02
C ALA A 247 33.79 26.48 -1.68
N VAL A 248 33.42 27.08 -2.80
CA VAL A 248 34.19 28.09 -3.52
C VAL A 248 33.25 29.23 -3.90
N LEU A 249 33.63 30.46 -3.60
CA LEU A 249 32.89 31.68 -3.95
C LEU A 249 33.77 32.54 -4.83
N ASN A 250 33.36 32.80 -6.07
CA ASN A 250 34.11 33.61 -7.04
C ASN A 250 35.57 33.15 -7.22
N GLY A 251 35.78 31.83 -7.23
CA GLY A 251 37.12 31.22 -7.30
C GLY A 251 37.92 31.24 -5.98
N THR A 252 37.41 31.86 -4.91
CA THR A 252 38.04 31.86 -3.60
C THR A 252 37.53 30.67 -2.77
N PRO A 253 38.42 29.80 -2.26
CA PRO A 253 37.98 28.65 -1.47
C PRO A 253 37.46 29.10 -0.09
N ILE A 254 36.27 28.63 0.27
CA ILE A 254 35.70 28.74 1.61
C ILE A 254 36.08 27.49 2.38
N ARG A 255 36.63 27.67 3.59
CA ARG A 255 37.04 26.57 4.45
C ARG A 255 35.82 25.73 4.82
N GLY A 256 35.90 24.43 4.56
CA GLY A 256 34.87 23.46 4.90
C GLY A 256 35.18 22.64 6.16
N CYS A 257 34.47 21.53 6.30
CA CYS A 257 34.73 20.54 7.34
C CYS A 257 34.82 19.12 6.74
N ALA A 258 35.27 18.17 7.55
CA ALA A 258 35.37 16.77 7.15
C ALA A 258 34.80 15.86 8.23
N VAL A 259 34.22 14.75 7.81
CA VAL A 259 33.64 13.74 8.69
C VAL A 259 34.01 12.34 8.24
N GLU A 260 34.27 11.45 9.20
CA GLU A 260 34.47 10.04 8.94
C GLU A 260 33.14 9.29 9.08
N THR A 261 32.83 8.45 8.09
CA THR A 261 31.61 7.63 8.07
C THR A 261 31.90 6.31 7.38
N THR A 262 30.93 5.40 7.32
CA THR A 262 31.09 4.08 6.70
C THR A 262 30.01 3.88 5.65
N ILE A 263 30.41 3.55 4.44
CA ILE A 263 29.49 3.15 3.37
C ILE A 263 29.21 1.65 3.51
N PRO A 264 27.95 1.23 3.68
CA PRO A 264 27.61 -0.17 3.78
C PRO A 264 27.89 -0.88 2.45
N PRO A 265 28.20 -2.20 2.47
CA PRO A 265 28.32 -2.97 1.24
C PRO A 265 27.00 -2.97 0.47
N ALA A 266 27.08 -2.91 -0.87
CA ALA A 266 25.92 -3.10 -1.75
C ALA A 266 25.29 -4.47 -1.47
N ARG A 267 23.96 -4.52 -1.31
CA ARG A 267 23.20 -5.76 -1.08
C ARG A 267 22.52 -6.25 -2.34
#